data_AF-A0A7S3JKW5-F1
#
_entry.id   AF-A0A7S3JKW5-F1
#
_cell.length_a   1.000
_cell.length_b   1.000
_cell.length_c   1.000
_cell.angle_alpha   90.00
_cell.angle_beta   90.00
_cell.angle_gamma   90.00
#
_symmetry.space_group_name_H-M   'P 1'
#
loop_
_entity.id
_entity.type
_entity.pdbx_description
1 polymer ?
#
loop_
_entity_poly.entity_id
_entity_poly.type
_entity_poly.pdbx_seq_one_letter_code
_entity_poly.pdbx_strand_id
1 'polypeptide(L)'
;FRDFFELDLHNSNTICYSPIKITELGELPLGIRDFHYINDKGLLFLALSDMKITSRLDSYLTNVSMPWEKKNDTYVTVGALLFYRVGLREKDGEWVFTRLWAKNYPVQTNILFWAHEKQNMFLGMDNGRIYVYSITNKEMSLTEEVEIKAHTKRVMGISYDPDTNYVMSIAEDGKFKCSDVASEEAVHEVAVGKSGLKVMIQDKDNKRLFIGDGDGSVH
;
A
#
# COMPACT_ATOMS: atom_id res chain seq x y z
N PHE A 1 -31.04 11.27 -25.30
CA PHE A 1 -30.38 12.12 -24.27
C PHE A 1 -31.42 12.64 -23.25
N ARG A 2 -32.30 11.77 -22.74
CA ARG A 2 -33.28 12.14 -21.71
C ARG A 2 -33.70 10.97 -20.82
N ASP A 3 -32.82 9.99 -20.66
CA ASP A 3 -33.00 8.86 -19.74
C ASP A 3 -31.81 8.81 -18.78
N PHE A 4 -31.47 9.98 -18.21
CA PHE A 4 -30.44 10.12 -17.18
C PHE A 4 -31.17 10.12 -15.82
N PHE A 5 -31.18 8.93 -15.21
CA PHE A 5 -31.35 8.65 -13.78
C PHE A 5 -32.65 9.06 -13.07
N GLU A 6 -33.63 8.15 -13.10
CA GLU A 6 -34.60 7.96 -12.02
C GLU A 6 -34.06 7.01 -10.93
N LEU A 7 -32.79 7.15 -10.54
CA LEU A 7 -32.19 6.34 -9.46
C LEU A 7 -32.86 6.61 -8.09
N ASP A 8 -33.44 7.81 -7.94
CA ASP A 8 -34.03 8.26 -6.67
C ASP A 8 -35.43 7.65 -6.41
N LEU A 9 -36.13 7.17 -7.44
CA LEU A 9 -37.48 6.59 -7.29
C LEU A 9 -37.49 5.20 -6.63
N HIS A 10 -36.34 4.53 -6.61
CA HIS A 10 -36.14 3.23 -5.95
C HIS A 10 -35.23 3.31 -4.73
N ASN A 11 -34.90 4.52 -4.27
CA ASN A 11 -34.01 4.71 -3.14
C ASN A 11 -34.78 4.46 -1.84
N SER A 12 -34.84 3.19 -1.41
CA SER A 12 -35.41 2.78 -0.14
C SER A 12 -34.75 3.58 0.99
N ASN A 13 -35.50 4.50 1.63
CA ASN A 13 -35.10 5.32 2.79
C ASN A 13 -33.61 5.20 3.13
N THR A 14 -32.75 5.85 2.34
CA THR A 14 -31.31 5.73 2.54
C THR A 14 -31.02 6.34 3.90
N ILE A 15 -30.76 5.49 4.88
CA ILE A 15 -30.26 5.92 6.18
C ILE A 15 -28.87 6.49 5.89
N CYS A 16 -28.79 7.80 5.72
CA CYS A 16 -27.55 8.49 5.52
C CYS A 16 -26.85 8.59 6.87
N TYR A 17 -25.95 7.64 7.14
CA TYR A 17 -25.04 7.75 8.28
C TYR A 17 -24.02 8.84 7.96
N SER A 18 -24.19 10.01 8.56
CA SER A 18 -23.18 11.05 8.48
C SER A 18 -21.95 10.59 9.26
N PRO A 19 -20.75 10.58 8.66
CA PRO A 19 -19.54 10.19 9.37
C PRO A 19 -19.30 11.15 10.54
N ILE A 20 -19.06 10.58 11.72
CA ILE A 20 -18.73 11.34 12.92
C ILE A 20 -17.22 11.26 13.11
N LYS A 21 -16.56 12.41 13.32
CA LYS A 21 -15.15 12.43 13.70
C LYS A 21 -15.01 11.90 15.13
N ILE A 22 -14.41 10.73 15.28
CA ILE A 22 -14.18 10.09 16.57
C ILE A 22 -12.82 10.51 17.16
N THR A 23 -11.80 10.64 16.32
CA THR A 23 -10.44 11.00 16.72
C THR A 23 -9.66 11.57 15.53
N GLU A 24 -8.44 12.01 15.78
CA GLU A 24 -7.49 12.50 14.79
C GLU A 24 -6.09 12.04 15.16
N LEU A 25 -5.39 11.46 14.19
CA LEU A 25 -3.95 11.27 14.29
C LEU A 25 -3.29 12.60 13.92
N GLY A 26 -2.42 13.11 14.80
CA GLY A 26 -1.76 14.41 14.66
C GLY A 26 -0.77 14.50 13.49
N GLU A 27 0.13 15.49 13.55
CA GLU A 27 1.03 15.81 12.45
C GLU A 27 1.92 14.61 12.01
N LEU A 28 1.92 14.38 10.70
CA LEU A 28 2.73 13.35 10.05
C LEU A 28 3.87 13.99 9.25
N PRO A 29 5.03 13.32 9.15
CA PRO A 29 6.22 13.90 8.51
C PRO A 29 6.10 14.04 6.98
N LEU A 30 5.17 13.29 6.37
CA LEU A 30 4.98 13.18 4.92
C LEU A 30 3.47 13.00 4.63
N GLY A 31 3.07 13.17 3.37
CA GLY A 31 1.67 12.99 2.96
C GLY A 31 1.26 11.52 2.94
N ILE A 32 0.04 11.21 3.40
CA ILE A 32 -0.48 9.85 3.37
C ILE A 32 -0.79 9.46 1.92
N ARG A 33 -0.29 8.29 1.51
CA ARG A 33 -0.61 7.64 0.24
C ARG A 33 -1.65 6.56 0.40
N ASP A 34 -1.51 5.78 1.46
CA ASP A 34 -2.43 4.71 1.80
C ASP A 34 -2.40 4.43 3.31
N PHE A 35 -3.47 3.85 3.84
CA PHE A 35 -3.54 3.41 5.22
C PHE A 35 -4.36 2.13 5.36
N HIS A 36 -4.00 1.32 6.36
CA HIS A 36 -4.76 0.12 6.70
C HIS A 36 -4.98 0.05 8.22
N TYR A 37 -6.25 0.02 8.64
CA TYR A 37 -6.62 -0.08 10.05
C TYR A 37 -7.28 -1.43 10.35
N ILE A 38 -6.65 -2.21 11.24
CA ILE A 38 -7.12 -3.51 11.71
C ILE A 38 -7.79 -3.28 13.06
N ASN A 39 -9.10 -3.05 13.03
CA ASN A 39 -9.88 -2.58 14.18
C ASN A 39 -9.86 -3.55 15.37
N ASP A 40 -10.04 -4.85 15.12
CA ASP A 40 -10.06 -5.89 16.15
C ASP A 40 -8.74 -6.01 16.93
N LYS A 41 -7.62 -5.63 16.30
CA LYS A 41 -6.29 -5.64 16.91
C LYS A 41 -5.82 -4.25 17.36
N GLY A 42 -6.56 -3.19 17.00
CA GLY A 42 -6.14 -1.81 17.21
C GLY A 42 -4.79 -1.52 16.54
N LEU A 43 -4.61 -1.93 15.28
CA LEU A 43 -3.35 -1.71 14.54
C LEU A 43 -3.58 -0.80 13.34
N LEU A 44 -2.71 0.19 13.15
CA LEU A 44 -2.77 1.12 12.03
C LEU A 44 -1.44 1.16 11.29
N PHE A 45 -1.50 0.95 9.99
CA PHE A 45 -0.38 1.10 9.05
C PHE A 45 -0.60 2.31 8.17
N LEU A 46 0.46 3.08 7.95
CA LEU A 46 0.45 4.26 7.08
C LEU A 46 1.60 4.18 6.10
N ALA A 47 1.31 4.25 4.81
CA ALA A 47 2.28 4.51 3.76
C ALA A 47 2.30 6.02 3.52
N LEU A 48 3.44 6.65 3.77
CA LEU A 48 3.63 8.09 3.59
C LEU A 48 4.65 8.37 2.50
N SER A 49 4.46 9.44 1.73
CA SER A 49 5.42 9.89 0.72
C SER A 49 5.47 11.40 0.59
N ASP A 50 6.60 11.94 0.14
CA ASP A 50 6.70 13.34 -0.26
C ASP A 50 5.74 13.60 -1.44
N MET A 51 4.86 14.58 -1.30
CA MET A 51 3.88 14.85 -2.34
C MET A 51 4.44 15.72 -3.48
N LYS A 52 5.54 16.44 -3.25
CA LYS A 52 6.12 17.37 -4.23
C LYS A 52 6.93 16.63 -5.30
N ILE A 53 6.57 16.83 -6.56
CA ILE A 53 7.27 16.21 -7.70
C ILE A 53 8.71 16.72 -7.84
N THR A 54 8.98 17.99 -7.52
CA THR A 54 10.33 18.58 -7.57
C THR A 54 11.28 17.90 -6.58
N SER A 55 10.82 17.68 -5.34
CA SER A 55 11.58 16.94 -4.34
C SER A 55 11.88 15.49 -4.77
N ARG A 56 11.03 14.86 -5.60
CA ARG A 56 11.27 13.50 -6.12
C ARG A 56 12.48 13.46 -7.04
N LEU A 57 12.59 14.44 -7.93
CA LEU A 57 13.71 14.53 -8.87
C LEU A 57 15.01 14.80 -8.12
N ASP A 58 14.98 15.77 -7.19
CA ASP A 58 16.14 16.13 -6.38
C ASP A 58 16.61 14.95 -5.51
N SER A 59 15.68 14.21 -4.88
CA SER A 59 16.06 13.04 -4.09
C SER A 59 16.56 11.88 -4.94
N TYR A 60 16.00 11.65 -6.12
CA TYR A 60 16.52 10.61 -7.03
C TYR A 60 17.95 10.92 -7.44
N LEU A 61 18.25 12.19 -7.77
CA LEU A 61 19.60 12.64 -8.10
C LEU A 61 20.55 12.57 -6.89
N THR A 62 20.09 12.95 -5.70
CA THR A 62 20.90 12.96 -4.47
C THR A 62 21.23 11.55 -3.98
N ASN A 63 20.34 10.59 -4.19
CA ASN A 63 20.54 9.19 -3.78
C ASN A 63 21.36 8.37 -4.81
N VAL A 64 21.72 8.94 -5.96
CA VAL A 64 22.64 8.30 -6.92
C VAL A 64 24.07 8.61 -6.48
N SER A 65 24.65 7.73 -5.67
CA SER A 65 26.08 7.84 -5.31
C SER A 65 26.95 7.68 -6.55
N MET A 66 27.84 8.63 -6.83
CA MET A 66 28.81 8.48 -7.91
C MET A 66 29.79 7.33 -7.60
N PRO A 67 30.30 6.59 -8.59
CA PRO A 67 31.09 5.38 -8.36
C PRO A 67 32.42 5.59 -7.60
N TRP A 68 32.82 6.84 -7.37
CA TRP A 68 34.03 7.23 -6.63
C TRP A 68 33.74 7.86 -5.25
N GLU A 69 32.49 8.03 -4.84
CA GLU A 69 32.13 8.52 -3.50
C GLU A 69 32.11 7.38 -2.48
N LYS A 70 32.71 7.60 -1.30
CA LYS A 70 32.48 6.71 -0.16
C LYS A 70 31.00 6.80 0.22
N LYS A 71 30.30 5.66 0.20
CA LYS A 71 28.89 5.57 0.60
C LYS A 71 28.71 6.15 2.00
N ASN A 72 28.17 7.36 2.08
CA ASN A 72 27.53 7.86 3.30
C ASN A 72 26.06 7.41 3.23
N ASP A 73 25.61 6.61 4.20
CA ASP A 73 24.25 6.02 4.24
C ASP A 73 23.13 7.04 4.52
N THR A 74 23.40 8.34 4.48
CA THR A 74 22.39 9.39 4.62
C THR A 74 21.68 9.61 3.30
N TYR A 75 20.63 8.84 3.04
CA TYR A 75 19.66 9.13 1.98
C TYR A 75 18.58 10.10 2.47
N VAL A 76 18.06 10.93 1.56
CA VAL A 76 16.88 11.75 1.85
C VAL A 76 15.66 10.83 1.94
N THR A 77 14.90 10.95 3.02
CA THR A 77 13.66 10.17 3.21
C THR A 77 12.59 10.69 2.27
N VAL A 78 12.13 9.84 1.35
CA VAL A 78 11.08 10.18 0.36
C VAL A 78 9.77 9.47 0.68
N GLY A 79 9.87 8.27 1.25
CA GLY A 79 8.73 7.47 1.69
C GLY A 79 8.93 6.96 3.11
N ALA A 80 7.83 6.61 3.78
CA ALA A 80 7.85 5.95 5.07
C ALA A 80 6.72 4.93 5.21
N LEU A 81 6.96 3.90 6.02
CA LEU A 81 5.95 3.02 6.58
C LEU A 81 5.92 3.27 8.09
N LEU A 82 4.78 3.76 8.58
CA LEU A 82 4.55 3.89 10.02
C LEU A 82 3.58 2.81 10.48
N PHE A 83 3.82 2.30 11.67
CA PHE A 83 3.00 1.28 12.30
C PHE A 83 2.67 1.70 13.74
N TYR A 84 1.39 1.78 14.03
CA TYR A 84 0.84 2.24 15.30
C TYR A 84 -0.02 1.16 15.95
N ARG A 85 0.00 1.14 17.28
CA ARG A 85 -1.09 0.63 18.09
C ARG A 85 -2.07 1.76 18.39
N VAL A 86 -3.35 1.47 18.24
CA VAL A 86 -4.46 2.40 18.42
C VAL A 86 -5.40 1.80 19.46
N GLY A 87 -5.70 2.55 20.51
CA GLY A 87 -6.61 2.10 21.56
C GLY A 87 -7.13 3.25 22.39
N LEU A 88 -8.04 2.94 23.30
CA LEU A 88 -8.58 3.90 24.25
C LEU A 88 -7.76 3.88 25.53
N ARG A 89 -7.43 5.06 26.06
CA ARG A 89 -6.83 5.20 27.38
C ARG A 89 -7.89 4.92 28.45
N GLU A 90 -7.60 3.98 29.35
CA GLU A 90 -8.56 3.52 30.38
C GLU A 90 -9.12 4.64 31.27
N LYS A 91 -8.32 5.68 31.53
CA LYS A 91 -8.68 6.77 32.45
C LYS A 91 -9.85 7.64 31.96
N ASP A 92 -9.89 7.94 30.67
CA ASP A 92 -10.76 8.98 30.11
C ASP A 92 -11.37 8.62 28.75
N GLY A 93 -11.04 7.44 28.20
CA GLY A 93 -11.52 7.01 26.89
C GLY A 93 -10.94 7.84 25.74
N GLU A 94 -9.82 8.53 25.95
CA GLU A 94 -9.14 9.23 24.86
C GLU A 94 -8.47 8.21 23.91
N TRP A 95 -8.59 8.43 22.61
CA TRP A 95 -7.87 7.65 21.62
C TRP A 95 -6.38 7.94 21.66
N VAL A 96 -5.57 6.90 21.82
CA VAL A 96 -4.11 6.98 21.87
C VAL A 96 -3.52 6.21 20.70
N PHE A 97 -2.61 6.87 20.00
CA PHE A 97 -1.82 6.31 18.91
C PHE A 97 -0.38 6.13 19.38
N THR A 98 0.01 4.89 19.68
CA THR A 98 1.38 4.55 20.08
C THR A 98 2.14 4.03 18.87
N ARG A 99 3.13 4.78 18.39
CA ARG A 99 3.99 4.33 17.29
C ARG A 99 4.84 3.15 17.74
N LEU A 100 4.60 1.98 17.15
CA LEU A 100 5.34 0.75 17.42
C LEU A 100 6.60 0.66 16.58
N TRP A 101 6.51 1.07 15.32
CA TRP A 101 7.59 0.95 14.36
C TRP A 101 7.51 2.03 13.28
N ALA A 102 8.66 2.38 12.73
CA ALA A 102 8.78 3.30 11.62
C ALA A 102 9.96 2.90 10.75
N LYS A 103 9.77 2.98 9.43
CA LYS A 103 10.85 2.83 8.47
C LYS A 103 10.75 3.84 7.37
N ASN A 104 11.88 4.42 7.05
CA ASN A 104 12.06 5.40 6.01
C ASN A 104 12.66 4.73 4.78
N TYR A 105 12.30 5.26 3.61
CA TYR A 105 12.76 4.76 2.32
C TYR A 105 13.26 5.93 1.47
N PRO A 106 14.30 5.71 0.65
CA PRO A 106 14.76 6.67 -0.35
C PRO A 106 13.83 6.78 -1.57
N VAL A 107 12.72 6.04 -1.57
CA VAL A 107 11.73 5.95 -2.64
C VAL A 107 10.34 6.10 -2.03
N GLN A 108 9.39 6.62 -2.81
CA GLN A 108 8.00 6.74 -2.38
C GLN A 108 7.35 5.39 -2.14
N THR A 109 6.69 5.28 -1.00
CA THR A 109 5.70 4.23 -0.73
C THR A 109 4.38 4.63 -1.37
N ASN A 110 3.59 3.66 -1.84
CA ASN A 110 2.37 3.95 -2.58
C ASN A 110 1.14 3.23 -2.04
N ILE A 111 1.20 1.91 -1.94
CA ILE A 111 0.02 1.08 -1.61
C ILE A 111 0.35 0.08 -0.51
N LEU A 112 -0.62 -0.17 0.37
CA LEU A 112 -0.58 -1.19 1.40
C LEU A 112 -1.56 -2.31 1.07
N PHE A 113 -1.18 -3.54 1.41
CA PHE A 113 -2.10 -4.66 1.41
C PHE A 113 -1.85 -5.53 2.63
N TRP A 114 -2.91 -5.79 3.40
CA TRP A 114 -2.85 -6.64 4.58
C TRP A 114 -3.40 -8.03 4.29
N ALA A 115 -2.56 -9.05 4.44
CA ALA A 115 -2.97 -10.44 4.40
C ALA A 115 -3.26 -10.94 5.82
N HIS A 116 -4.55 -11.08 6.15
CA HIS A 116 -5.00 -11.52 7.47
C HIS A 116 -4.51 -12.92 7.84
N GLU A 117 -4.41 -13.82 6.86
CA GLU A 117 -4.14 -15.24 7.02
C GLU A 117 -2.73 -15.51 7.53
N LYS A 118 -1.73 -14.80 6.97
CA LYS A 118 -0.32 -14.90 7.38
C LYS A 118 0.13 -13.78 8.32
N GLN A 119 -0.73 -12.78 8.53
CA GLN A 119 -0.37 -11.54 9.22
C GLN A 119 0.77 -10.78 8.53
N ASN A 120 0.72 -10.72 7.20
CA ASN A 120 1.71 -10.04 6.39
C ASN A 120 1.18 -8.68 5.92
N MET A 121 2.02 -7.66 6.05
CA MET A 121 1.83 -6.36 5.44
C MET A 121 2.70 -6.24 4.20
N PHE A 122 2.08 -5.98 3.06
CA PHE A 122 2.74 -5.71 1.80
C PHE A 122 2.76 -4.21 1.53
N LEU A 123 3.90 -3.71 1.06
CA LEU A 123 4.11 -2.31 0.75
C LEU A 123 4.65 -2.17 -0.68
N GLY A 124 3.84 -1.64 -1.58
CA GLY A 124 4.23 -1.34 -2.96
C GLY A 124 4.87 0.04 -3.07
N MET A 125 5.96 0.13 -3.85
CA MET A 125 6.73 1.36 -4.05
C MET A 125 6.63 1.93 -5.46
N ASP A 126 7.04 3.19 -5.61
CA ASP A 126 7.07 3.92 -6.89
C ASP A 126 8.04 3.33 -7.92
N ASN A 127 9.08 2.63 -7.47
CA ASN A 127 10.05 1.98 -8.36
C ASN A 127 9.71 0.53 -8.71
N GLY A 128 8.52 0.05 -8.31
CA GLY A 128 8.05 -1.29 -8.64
C GLY A 128 8.45 -2.40 -7.67
N ARG A 129 9.20 -2.07 -6.61
CA ARG A 129 9.49 -3.01 -5.54
C ARG A 129 8.28 -3.21 -4.63
N ILE A 130 8.18 -4.40 -4.05
CA ILE A 130 7.19 -4.73 -3.02
C ILE A 130 7.96 -5.23 -1.81
N TYR A 131 7.75 -4.60 -0.65
CA TYR A 131 8.26 -5.09 0.61
C TYR A 131 7.20 -5.90 1.35
N VAL A 132 7.60 -7.02 1.93
CA VAL A 132 6.73 -7.87 2.75
C VAL A 132 7.23 -7.82 4.18
N TYR A 133 6.33 -7.55 5.12
CA TYR A 133 6.59 -7.54 6.54
C TYR A 133 5.68 -8.53 7.25
N SER A 134 6.23 -9.36 8.13
CA SER A 134 5.41 -10.25 8.97
C SER A 134 5.22 -9.64 10.36
N ILE A 135 4.01 -9.74 10.93
CA ILE A 135 3.79 -9.37 12.35
C ILE A 135 3.95 -10.60 13.24
N THR A 136 4.76 -10.49 14.28
CA THR A 136 4.84 -11.54 15.31
C THR A 136 3.83 -11.29 16.44
N ASN A 137 3.08 -12.33 16.81
CA ASN A 137 2.00 -12.23 17.82
C ASN A 137 2.49 -11.84 19.23
N LYS A 138 3.76 -12.09 19.58
CA LYS A 138 4.24 -11.91 20.95
C LYS A 138 4.48 -10.45 21.32
N GLU A 139 4.94 -9.66 20.35
CA GLU A 139 5.34 -8.26 20.60
C GLU A 139 4.63 -7.28 19.66
N MET A 140 3.78 -7.78 18.75
CA MET A 140 3.20 -6.98 17.67
C MET A 140 4.30 -6.20 16.94
N SER A 141 5.46 -6.83 16.76
CA SER A 141 6.62 -6.27 16.08
C SER A 141 6.63 -6.74 14.64
N LEU A 142 7.09 -5.87 13.74
CA LEU A 142 7.33 -6.21 12.34
C LEU A 142 8.68 -6.91 12.24
N THR A 143 8.70 -8.10 11.65
CA THR A 143 9.91 -8.90 11.41
C THR A 143 10.08 -9.23 9.93
N GLU A 144 11.35 -9.25 9.53
CA GLU A 144 11.96 -9.51 8.21
C GLU A 144 11.23 -8.98 6.97
N GLU A 145 12.00 -8.16 6.25
CA GLU A 145 11.66 -7.50 5.00
C GLU A 145 12.09 -8.40 3.83
N VAL A 146 11.14 -9.09 3.22
CA VAL A 146 11.40 -9.63 1.88
C VAL A 146 11.22 -8.50 0.88
N GLU A 147 12.22 -8.29 0.03
CA GLU A 147 12.11 -7.39 -1.11
C GLU A 147 11.80 -8.20 -2.38
N ILE A 148 10.66 -7.91 -3.00
CA ILE A 148 10.29 -8.48 -4.29
C ILE A 148 10.51 -7.42 -5.38
N LYS A 149 11.39 -7.70 -6.33
CA LYS A 149 11.65 -6.85 -7.51
C LYS A 149 10.64 -7.16 -8.61
N ALA A 150 9.36 -6.91 -8.32
CA ALA A 150 8.27 -7.29 -9.20
C ALA A 150 8.23 -6.41 -10.47
N HIS A 151 8.16 -5.10 -10.32
CA HIS A 151 7.86 -4.17 -11.42
C HIS A 151 8.98 -3.17 -11.67
N THR A 152 8.86 -2.46 -12.79
CA THR A 152 9.80 -1.38 -13.18
C THR A 152 9.24 0.02 -12.96
N LYS A 153 7.96 0.11 -12.58
CA LYS A 153 7.24 1.35 -12.28
C LYS A 153 6.32 1.17 -11.08
N ARG A 154 5.69 2.26 -10.65
CA ARG A 154 4.84 2.33 -9.44
C ARG A 154 3.87 1.17 -9.35
N VAL A 155 3.94 0.44 -8.23
CA VAL A 155 2.98 -0.62 -7.90
C VAL A 155 1.65 0.03 -7.55
N MET A 156 0.59 -0.38 -8.25
CA MET A 156 -0.74 0.22 -8.16
C MET A 156 -1.78 -0.71 -7.51
N GLY A 157 -1.44 -1.97 -7.31
CA GLY A 157 -2.32 -2.98 -6.73
C GLY A 157 -1.50 -4.15 -6.21
N ILE A 158 -1.88 -4.67 -5.05
CA ILE A 158 -1.31 -5.88 -4.45
C ILE A 158 -2.46 -6.76 -3.95
N SER A 159 -2.31 -8.07 -4.11
CA SER A 159 -3.16 -9.10 -3.53
C SER A 159 -2.27 -10.30 -3.16
N TYR A 160 -2.75 -11.14 -2.25
CA TYR A 160 -2.03 -12.31 -1.77
C TYR A 160 -2.93 -13.54 -1.75
N ASP A 161 -2.38 -14.65 -2.25
CA ASP A 161 -2.97 -15.97 -2.14
C ASP A 161 -2.24 -16.77 -1.04
N PRO A 162 -2.90 -17.08 0.08
CA PRO A 162 -2.30 -17.83 1.19
C PRO A 162 -2.07 -19.31 0.89
N ASP A 163 -2.76 -19.88 -0.10
CA ASP A 163 -2.66 -21.31 -0.44
C ASP A 163 -1.41 -21.58 -1.28
N THR A 164 -1.09 -20.69 -2.23
CA THR A 164 0.09 -20.82 -3.09
C THR A 164 1.28 -20.00 -2.61
N ASN A 165 1.09 -19.13 -1.61
CA ASN A 165 2.07 -18.14 -1.17
C ASN A 165 2.49 -17.15 -2.27
N TYR A 166 1.62 -16.90 -3.26
CA TYR A 166 1.88 -15.95 -4.33
C TYR A 166 1.37 -14.55 -4.00
N VAL A 167 2.20 -13.58 -4.32
CA VAL A 167 1.85 -12.16 -4.36
C VAL A 167 1.45 -11.82 -5.79
N MET A 168 0.23 -11.35 -5.95
CA MET A 168 -0.28 -10.80 -7.20
C MET A 168 -0.12 -9.28 -7.17
N SER A 169 0.43 -8.69 -8.23
CA SER A 169 0.64 -7.25 -8.29
C SER A 169 0.42 -6.69 -9.68
N ILE A 170 0.00 -5.43 -9.72
CA ILE A 170 -0.09 -4.63 -10.94
C ILE A 170 0.69 -3.33 -10.79
N ALA A 171 1.14 -2.77 -11.90
CA ALA A 171 1.88 -1.51 -11.89
C ALA A 171 1.62 -0.64 -13.13
N GLU A 172 2.13 0.58 -13.08
CA GLU A 172 2.13 1.52 -14.20
C GLU A 172 3.02 1.07 -15.38
N ASP A 173 3.74 -0.04 -15.24
CA ASP A 173 4.46 -0.69 -16.35
C ASP A 173 3.55 -1.52 -17.26
N GLY A 174 2.24 -1.56 -16.97
CA GLY A 174 1.24 -2.24 -17.79
C GLY A 174 1.18 -3.75 -17.56
N LYS A 175 1.94 -4.26 -16.58
CA LYS A 175 2.03 -5.69 -16.30
C LYS A 175 1.27 -6.06 -15.03
N PHE A 176 0.61 -7.20 -15.11
CA PHE A 176 0.24 -8.01 -13.97
C PHE A 176 1.35 -9.04 -13.71
N LYS A 177 1.69 -9.28 -12.45
CA LYS A 177 2.73 -10.24 -12.06
C LYS A 177 2.28 -11.09 -10.89
N CYS A 178 2.72 -12.35 -10.90
CA CYS A 178 2.68 -13.24 -9.74
C CYS A 178 4.12 -13.51 -9.31
N SER A 179 4.40 -13.28 -8.03
CA SER A 179 5.72 -13.50 -7.42
C SER A 179 5.59 -14.46 -6.25
N ASP A 180 6.51 -15.40 -6.11
CA ASP A 180 6.67 -16.14 -4.86
C ASP A 180 7.35 -15.23 -3.85
N VAL A 181 6.82 -15.19 -2.62
CA VAL A 181 7.51 -14.49 -1.52
C VAL A 181 8.92 -15.07 -1.32
N ALA A 182 9.15 -16.35 -1.61
CA ALA A 182 10.47 -16.95 -1.47
C ALA A 182 11.44 -16.63 -2.62
N SER A 183 10.96 -16.23 -3.81
CA SER A 183 11.81 -16.12 -5.01
C SER A 183 12.42 -14.73 -5.24
N GLU A 184 12.09 -13.71 -4.43
CA GLU A 184 12.49 -12.28 -4.56
C GLU A 184 12.24 -11.62 -5.94
N GLU A 185 11.82 -12.39 -6.93
CA GLU A 185 11.52 -12.01 -8.31
C GLU A 185 10.16 -12.59 -8.76
N ALA A 186 9.61 -12.00 -9.83
CA ALA A 186 8.34 -12.45 -10.39
C ALA A 186 8.48 -13.79 -11.12
N VAL A 187 7.56 -14.71 -10.83
CA VAL A 187 7.51 -16.05 -11.42
C VAL A 187 6.70 -16.04 -12.72
N HIS A 188 5.64 -15.24 -12.76
CA HIS A 188 4.79 -15.08 -13.94
C HIS A 188 4.50 -13.61 -14.21
N GLU A 189 4.38 -13.25 -15.49
CA GLU A 189 3.96 -11.93 -15.92
C GLU A 189 3.00 -12.00 -17.10
N VAL A 190 2.05 -11.07 -17.12
CA VAL A 190 1.06 -10.88 -18.19
C VAL A 190 0.96 -9.40 -18.49
N ALA A 191 1.12 -9.01 -19.76
CA ALA A 191 0.75 -7.69 -20.23
C ALA A 191 -0.77 -7.66 -20.42
N VAL A 192 -1.48 -6.95 -19.53
CA VAL A 192 -2.96 -6.94 -19.52
C VAL A 192 -3.51 -5.95 -20.55
N GLY A 193 -2.85 -4.81 -20.71
CA GLY A 193 -3.25 -3.74 -21.64
C GLY A 193 -2.05 -2.98 -22.22
N LYS A 194 -2.35 -1.92 -22.97
CA LYS A 194 -1.32 -1.04 -23.57
C LYS A 194 -0.92 0.13 -22.67
N SER A 195 -1.74 0.46 -21.67
CA SER A 195 -1.49 1.52 -20.70
C SER A 195 -1.12 0.98 -19.33
N GLY A 196 -0.60 1.86 -18.47
CA GLY A 196 -0.28 1.51 -17.09
C GLY A 196 -1.53 1.13 -16.31
N LEU A 197 -1.45 0.04 -15.55
CA LEU A 197 -2.55 -0.44 -14.72
C LEU A 197 -2.71 0.47 -13.49
N LYS A 198 -3.95 0.64 -13.01
CA LYS A 198 -4.29 1.67 -12.01
C LYS A 198 -4.99 1.13 -10.77
N VAL A 199 -5.76 0.05 -10.90
CA VAL A 199 -6.50 -0.53 -9.79
C VAL A 199 -6.67 -2.02 -10.00
N MET A 200 -6.68 -2.77 -8.91
CA MET A 200 -6.89 -4.21 -8.91
C MET A 200 -7.79 -4.58 -7.74
N ILE A 201 -8.84 -5.36 -8.01
CA ILE A 201 -9.76 -5.87 -6.99
C ILE A 201 -9.87 -7.38 -7.16
N GLN A 202 -9.61 -8.12 -6.09
CA GLN A 202 -9.73 -9.57 -6.06
C GLN A 202 -11.09 -9.99 -5.51
N ASP A 203 -11.76 -10.88 -6.23
CA ASP A 203 -12.89 -11.65 -5.76
C ASP A 203 -12.40 -13.07 -5.48
N LYS A 204 -12.10 -13.34 -4.20
CA LYS A 204 -11.57 -14.63 -3.73
C LYS A 204 -12.60 -15.75 -3.92
N ASP A 205 -13.88 -15.46 -3.71
CA ASP A 205 -14.96 -16.46 -3.75
C ASP A 205 -15.18 -16.99 -5.17
N ASN A 206 -15.16 -16.11 -6.17
CA ASN A 206 -15.32 -16.50 -7.57
C ASN A 206 -14.00 -16.72 -8.31
N LYS A 207 -12.87 -16.60 -7.60
CA LYS A 207 -11.50 -16.73 -8.16
C LYS A 207 -11.29 -15.81 -9.36
N ARG A 208 -11.67 -14.55 -9.21
CA ARG A 208 -11.56 -13.51 -10.26
C ARG A 208 -10.71 -12.35 -9.78
N LEU A 209 -10.11 -11.68 -10.73
CA LEU A 209 -9.36 -10.46 -10.54
C LEU A 209 -9.84 -9.45 -11.57
N PHE A 210 -10.22 -8.26 -11.12
CA PHE A 210 -10.62 -7.17 -11.99
C PHE A 210 -9.49 -6.15 -12.02
N ILE A 211 -9.03 -5.79 -13.22
CA ILE A 211 -7.92 -4.85 -13.39
C ILE A 211 -8.39 -3.67 -14.23
N GLY A 212 -8.28 -2.47 -13.66
CA GLY A 212 -8.51 -1.22 -14.39
C GLY A 212 -7.21 -0.60 -14.89
N ASP A 213 -7.21 -0.08 -16.12
CA ASP A 213 -6.05 0.61 -16.72
C ASP A 213 -6.24 2.13 -16.90
N GLY A 214 -5.18 2.80 -17.33
CA GLY A 214 -5.15 4.25 -17.54
C GLY A 214 -5.99 4.73 -18.73
N ASP A 215 -6.41 3.84 -19.62
CA ASP A 215 -7.29 4.16 -20.75
C ASP A 215 -8.78 4.00 -20.38
N GLY A 216 -9.07 3.57 -19.15
CA GLY A 216 -10.43 3.37 -18.65
C GLY A 216 -11.00 1.98 -18.98
N SER A 217 -10.17 1.03 -19.41
CA SER A 217 -10.61 -0.35 -19.65
C SER A 217 -10.61 -1.15 -18.34
N VAL A 218 -11.49 -2.16 -18.28
CA VAL A 218 -11.51 -3.17 -17.21
C VAL A 218 -11.29 -4.55 -17.84
N HIS A 219 -10.35 -5.30 -17.29
CA HIS A 219 -9.96 -6.65 -17.71
C HIS A 219 -10.32 -7.67 -16.64
#